data_AF-V4ALS3-F1
#
_entry.id   AF-V4ALS3-F1
#
_cell.length_a   1.000
_cell.length_b   1.000
_cell.length_c   1.000
_cell.angle_alpha   90.00
_cell.angle_beta   90.00
_cell.angle_gamma   90.00
#
_symmetry.space_group_name_H-M   'P 1'
#
loop_
_entity.id
_entity.type
_entity.pdbx_description
1 polymer ?
#
loop_
_entity_poly.entity_id
_entity_poly.type
_entity_poly.pdbx_seq_one_letter_code
_entity_poly.pdbx_strand_id
1 'polypeptide(L)'
;LLPIDHCELLLLHIVPINEELKITDKPCKEVSPYFSSEVQCTKSGRQLYNKLVHLAQIHFDLASTTVTGIPMKEEQNASSSSNYDVELLHSAKAHRELISAAKSGYVEGLVVPSKEGLPTDTVLLKWCTPKTNAVELHHCSGAYRITPVDVNSRPSSCLTNFLLGDRSVMLEQPRKTGGKVISHILASHGGEIFIHSLPTYRFLLEDPPSISEGCGGRVTDYRIPDFGIFMKENRLAPATSTLLTDYTSDPIDRALNVLERRSRYLPMVISESILSSMISVKPLPTLIVKETLTEDDVLECKKAVLHVVEMESKNEPLMAATSGTRGKGPKRDEQYRQLWSELEQMASPHSDSSTEHAEILQCILDCKRPSDETKASPKKEKAAVKEEKMDTSDSDQHERYVKPKL
;
A
#
# COMPACT_ATOMS: atom_id res chain seq x y z
N LEU A 1 -44.66 -4.36 -6.00
CA LEU A 1 -44.23 -4.65 -7.38
C LEU A 1 -43.50 -3.42 -7.88
N LEU A 2 -42.30 -3.58 -8.44
CA LEU A 2 -41.56 -2.47 -9.04
C LEU A 2 -42.01 -2.28 -10.49
N PRO A 3 -42.23 -1.03 -10.95
CA PRO A 3 -42.51 -0.76 -12.37
C PRO A 3 -41.27 -1.04 -13.23
N ILE A 4 -41.49 -1.31 -14.52
CA ILE A 4 -40.42 -1.45 -15.52
C ILE A 4 -40.17 -0.08 -16.14
N ASP A 5 -39.06 0.56 -15.76
CA ASP A 5 -38.70 1.88 -16.28
C ASP A 5 -38.12 1.81 -17.71
N HIS A 6 -37.45 0.72 -18.08
CA HIS A 6 -36.99 0.48 -19.44
C HIS A 6 -36.90 -1.02 -19.73
N CYS A 7 -37.25 -1.42 -20.95
CA CYS A 7 -37.17 -2.80 -21.42
C CYS A 7 -36.71 -2.84 -22.87
N GLU A 8 -35.62 -3.58 -23.10
CA GLU A 8 -35.15 -3.90 -24.44
C GLU A 8 -35.53 -5.35 -24.76
N LEU A 9 -36.34 -5.56 -25.80
CA LEU A 9 -36.71 -6.89 -26.28
C LEU A 9 -35.91 -7.26 -27.53
N LEU A 10 -34.97 -8.17 -27.36
CA LEU A 10 -34.28 -8.82 -28.46
C LEU A 10 -34.95 -10.13 -28.84
N LEU A 11 -35.53 -10.19 -30.05
CA LEU A 11 -36.09 -11.40 -30.63
C LEU A 11 -35.06 -12.09 -31.52
N LEU A 12 -34.57 -13.25 -31.08
CA LEU A 12 -33.62 -14.05 -31.85
C LEU A 12 -34.34 -15.16 -32.63
N HIS A 13 -34.45 -14.99 -33.95
CA HIS A 13 -34.98 -16.01 -34.84
C HIS A 13 -33.87 -17.00 -35.24
N ILE A 14 -34.05 -18.27 -34.87
CA ILE A 14 -33.05 -19.33 -35.07
C ILE A 14 -33.58 -20.32 -36.10
N VAL A 15 -32.77 -20.62 -37.11
CA VAL A 15 -33.12 -21.51 -38.22
C VAL A 15 -32.09 -22.65 -38.35
N PRO A 16 -32.47 -23.89 -38.70
CA PRO A 16 -31.51 -24.95 -39.00
C PRO A 16 -30.50 -24.55 -40.08
N ILE A 17 -29.27 -25.08 -40.02
CA ILE A 17 -28.19 -24.67 -40.93
C ILE A 17 -28.55 -24.84 -42.42
N ASN A 18 -29.35 -25.86 -42.74
CA ASN A 18 -29.72 -26.24 -44.10
C ASN A 18 -31.01 -25.55 -44.60
N GLU A 19 -31.63 -24.71 -43.77
CA GLU A 19 -32.83 -23.97 -44.14
C GLU A 19 -32.50 -22.51 -44.45
N GLU A 20 -33.32 -21.91 -45.31
CA GLU A 20 -33.23 -20.49 -45.66
C GLU A 20 -33.86 -19.61 -44.58
N LEU A 21 -33.26 -18.44 -44.35
CA LEU A 21 -33.77 -17.45 -43.41
C LEU A 21 -35.04 -16.80 -43.99
N LYS A 22 -36.18 -17.07 -43.36
CA LYS A 22 -37.48 -16.49 -43.76
C LYS A 22 -37.73 -15.10 -43.17
N ILE A 23 -37.05 -14.78 -42.06
CA ILE A 23 -37.10 -13.50 -41.38
C ILE A 23 -35.76 -12.79 -41.60
N THR A 24 -35.80 -11.47 -41.74
CA THR A 24 -34.61 -10.62 -41.88
C THR A 24 -34.34 -9.85 -40.60
N ASP A 25 -33.08 -9.51 -40.38
CA ASP A 25 -32.67 -8.64 -39.27
C ASP A 25 -33.44 -7.32 -39.29
N LYS A 26 -33.89 -6.88 -38.12
CA LYS A 26 -34.48 -5.57 -37.88
C LYS A 26 -33.68 -4.87 -36.79
N PRO A 27 -33.09 -3.69 -37.08
CA PRO A 27 -32.34 -2.95 -36.08
C PRO A 27 -33.26 -2.53 -34.92
N CYS A 28 -32.64 -2.22 -33.77
CA CYS A 28 -33.36 -1.74 -32.60
C CYS A 28 -34.28 -0.56 -32.96
N LYS A 29 -35.55 -0.70 -32.60
CA LYS A 29 -36.61 0.28 -32.83
C LYS A 29 -37.29 0.60 -31.50
N GLU A 30 -37.42 1.88 -31.21
CA GLU A 30 -38.26 2.35 -30.11
C GLU A 30 -39.74 2.12 -30.45
N VAL A 31 -40.40 1.28 -29.67
CA VAL A 31 -41.83 0.95 -29.80
C VAL A 31 -42.66 1.84 -28.86
N SER A 32 -42.10 2.19 -27.71
CA SER A 32 -42.62 3.18 -26.77
C SER A 32 -41.48 3.81 -25.95
N PRO A 33 -41.69 4.88 -25.18
CA PRO A 33 -40.65 5.53 -24.37
C PRO A 33 -39.91 4.62 -23.39
N TYR A 34 -40.53 3.49 -23.02
CA TYR A 34 -40.00 2.52 -22.06
C TYR A 34 -39.70 1.16 -22.70
N PHE A 35 -39.92 1.00 -24.01
CA PHE A 35 -39.83 -0.28 -24.70
C PHE A 35 -39.20 -0.15 -26.08
N SER A 36 -38.05 -0.79 -26.25
CA SER A 36 -37.39 -0.95 -27.54
C SER A 36 -37.41 -2.42 -27.96
N SER A 37 -37.39 -2.68 -29.27
CA SER A 37 -37.33 -4.04 -29.80
C SER A 37 -36.40 -4.15 -30.99
N GLU A 38 -35.65 -5.25 -31.03
CA GLU A 38 -34.74 -5.63 -32.09
C GLU A 38 -35.04 -7.06 -32.53
N VAL A 39 -34.91 -7.35 -33.83
CA VAL A 39 -35.01 -8.72 -34.35
C VAL A 39 -33.68 -9.10 -34.98
N GLN A 40 -33.09 -10.19 -34.53
CA GLN A 40 -31.88 -10.75 -35.12
C GLN A 40 -32.12 -12.17 -35.58
N CYS A 41 -31.50 -12.56 -36.69
CA CYS A 41 -31.62 -13.85 -37.31
C CYS A 41 -30.26 -14.56 -37.32
N THR A 42 -30.23 -15.83 -36.98
CA THR A 42 -29.01 -16.65 -37.03
C THR A 42 -29.32 -18.10 -37.34
N LYS A 43 -28.37 -18.81 -37.94
CA LYS A 43 -28.49 -20.27 -38.02
C LYS A 43 -28.14 -20.92 -36.68
N SER A 44 -28.62 -22.14 -36.47
CA SER A 44 -28.31 -22.97 -35.31
C SER A 44 -26.82 -23.37 -35.25
N GLY A 45 -26.39 -23.94 -34.13
CA GLY A 45 -25.01 -24.41 -33.94
C GLY A 45 -24.03 -23.27 -33.68
N ARG A 46 -22.86 -23.29 -34.34
CA ARG A 46 -21.76 -22.32 -34.09
C ARG A 46 -22.16 -20.87 -34.35
N GLN A 47 -23.03 -20.61 -35.32
CA GLN A 47 -23.48 -19.24 -35.63
C GLN A 47 -24.30 -18.64 -34.47
N LEU A 48 -25.21 -19.44 -33.88
CA LEU A 48 -25.95 -19.05 -32.69
C LEU A 48 -25.00 -18.75 -31.51
N TYR A 49 -24.01 -19.61 -31.27
CA TYR A 49 -23.00 -19.37 -30.22
C TYR A 49 -22.27 -18.02 -30.44
N ASN A 50 -21.73 -17.77 -31.64
CA ASN A 50 -21.03 -16.53 -31.94
C ASN A 50 -21.94 -15.31 -31.76
N LYS A 51 -23.23 -15.42 -32.14
CA LYS A 51 -24.21 -14.36 -31.97
C LYS A 51 -24.50 -14.07 -30.50
N LEU A 52 -24.65 -15.09 -29.67
CA LEU A 52 -24.89 -14.94 -28.23
C LEU A 52 -23.69 -14.33 -27.51
N VAL A 53 -22.46 -14.72 -27.86
CA VAL A 53 -21.25 -14.10 -27.32
C VAL A 53 -21.18 -12.62 -27.69
N HIS A 54 -21.45 -12.29 -28.95
CA HIS A 54 -21.49 -10.90 -29.41
C HIS A 54 -22.54 -10.05 -28.68
N LEU A 55 -23.74 -10.60 -28.49
CA LEU A 55 -24.79 -9.95 -27.71
C LEU A 55 -24.39 -9.73 -26.26
N ALA A 56 -23.72 -10.70 -25.62
CA ALA A 56 -23.18 -10.52 -24.29
C ALA A 56 -22.13 -9.40 -24.24
N GLN A 57 -21.27 -9.29 -25.27
CA GLN A 57 -20.31 -8.19 -25.35
C GLN A 57 -20.99 -6.82 -25.43
N ILE A 58 -22.07 -6.69 -26.20
CA ILE A 58 -22.84 -5.44 -26.30
C ILE A 58 -23.55 -5.15 -24.98
N HIS A 59 -24.31 -6.11 -24.44
CA HIS A 59 -25.16 -5.89 -23.27
C HIS A 59 -24.37 -5.59 -21.99
N PHE A 60 -23.15 -6.12 -21.87
CA PHE A 60 -22.31 -5.96 -20.68
C PHE A 60 -21.07 -5.08 -20.91
N ASP A 61 -20.96 -4.40 -22.06
CA ASP A 61 -19.81 -3.57 -22.44
C ASP A 61 -18.49 -4.33 -22.26
N LEU A 62 -18.39 -5.51 -22.89
CA LEU A 62 -17.21 -6.38 -22.83
C LEU A 62 -16.32 -6.19 -24.05
N ALA A 63 -15.01 -6.20 -23.82
CA ALA A 63 -14.00 -6.31 -24.85
C ALA A 63 -13.40 -7.72 -24.87
N SER A 64 -12.73 -8.02 -25.97
CA SER A 64 -11.96 -9.26 -26.15
C SER A 64 -10.46 -8.97 -26.15
N THR A 65 -9.70 -9.81 -25.46
CA THR A 65 -8.23 -9.88 -25.53
C THR A 65 -7.79 -11.26 -25.97
N THR A 66 -6.96 -11.34 -27.01
CA THR A 66 -6.29 -12.59 -27.39
C THR A 66 -4.86 -12.58 -26.87
N VAL A 67 -4.60 -13.45 -25.90
CA VAL A 67 -3.28 -13.70 -25.35
C VAL A 67 -2.55 -14.68 -26.25
N THR A 68 -1.42 -14.26 -26.82
CA THR A 68 -0.66 -15.04 -27.80
C THR A 68 0.68 -15.51 -27.26
N GLY A 69 1.27 -16.52 -27.91
CA GLY A 69 2.62 -16.97 -27.59
C GLY A 69 2.71 -17.66 -26.23
N ILE A 70 1.62 -18.29 -25.78
CA ILE A 70 1.56 -19.02 -24.52
C ILE A 70 2.42 -20.28 -24.67
N PRO A 71 3.51 -20.43 -23.89
CA PRO A 71 4.37 -21.60 -23.99
C PRO A 71 3.68 -22.80 -23.33
N MET A 72 3.38 -23.83 -24.11
CA MET A 72 2.80 -25.07 -23.60
C MET A 72 3.74 -26.25 -23.86
N LYS A 73 3.83 -27.16 -22.88
CA LYS A 73 4.52 -28.45 -23.02
C LYS A 73 3.55 -29.45 -23.63
N GLU A 74 3.92 -30.09 -24.75
CA GLU A 74 3.13 -31.18 -25.33
C GLU A 74 3.40 -32.48 -24.57
N GLU A 75 2.35 -33.19 -24.15
CA GLU A 75 2.48 -34.45 -23.40
C GLU A 75 3.05 -35.59 -24.24
N GLN A 76 2.87 -35.56 -25.57
CA GLN A 76 3.31 -36.62 -26.47
C GLN A 76 4.68 -36.38 -27.11
N ASN A 77 5.20 -35.14 -27.09
CA ASN A 77 6.53 -34.80 -27.61
C ASN A 77 7.19 -33.75 -26.70
N ALA A 78 7.99 -34.19 -25.73
CA ALA A 78 8.69 -33.30 -24.80
C ALA A 78 9.76 -32.40 -25.45
N SER A 79 10.01 -32.54 -26.76
CA SER A 79 10.98 -31.79 -27.55
C SER A 79 10.35 -30.71 -28.44
N SER A 80 9.02 -30.60 -28.54
CA SER A 80 8.31 -29.52 -29.25
C SER A 80 7.42 -28.70 -28.31
N SER A 81 7.63 -27.38 -28.30
CA SER A 81 6.70 -26.42 -27.69
C SER A 81 5.84 -25.78 -28.78
N SER A 82 4.52 -25.95 -28.69
CA SER A 82 3.58 -25.24 -29.54
C SER A 82 3.10 -23.96 -28.84
N ASN A 83 3.01 -22.87 -29.59
CA ASN A 83 2.47 -21.60 -29.09
C ASN A 83 0.97 -21.57 -29.34
N TYR A 84 0.21 -21.36 -28.27
CA TYR A 84 -1.25 -21.27 -28.34
C TYR A 84 -1.71 -19.84 -28.07
N ASP A 85 -2.88 -19.54 -28.60
CA ASP A 85 -3.59 -18.30 -28.36
C ASP A 85 -4.85 -18.62 -27.52
N VAL A 86 -5.17 -17.74 -26.57
CA VAL A 86 -6.40 -17.84 -25.76
C VAL A 86 -7.12 -16.52 -25.81
N GLU A 87 -8.41 -16.55 -26.17
CA GLU A 87 -9.28 -15.37 -26.21
C GLU A 87 -10.06 -15.24 -24.90
N LEU A 88 -10.03 -14.04 -24.31
CA LEU A 88 -10.59 -13.70 -23.01
C LEU A 88 -11.57 -12.54 -23.17
N LEU A 89 -12.75 -12.65 -22.56
CA LEU A 89 -13.71 -11.55 -22.40
C LEU A 89 -13.55 -10.90 -21.03
N HIS A 90 -13.69 -9.58 -20.99
CA HIS A 90 -13.67 -8.78 -19.77
C HIS A 90 -14.30 -7.40 -20.04
N SER A 91 -14.50 -6.58 -19.02
CA SER A 91 -15.01 -5.22 -19.23
C SER A 91 -14.14 -4.43 -20.21
N ALA A 92 -14.77 -3.69 -21.13
CA ALA A 92 -14.10 -2.85 -22.12
C ALA A 92 -13.23 -1.75 -21.48
N LYS A 93 -13.52 -1.40 -20.22
CA LYS A 93 -12.73 -0.46 -19.41
C LYS A 93 -11.26 -0.86 -19.26
N ALA A 94 -10.94 -2.15 -19.35
CA ALA A 94 -9.56 -2.64 -19.33
C ALA A 94 -8.71 -2.05 -20.47
N HIS A 95 -9.32 -1.72 -21.61
CA HIS A 95 -8.62 -1.21 -22.80
C HIS A 95 -8.71 0.30 -22.98
N ARG A 96 -9.27 1.03 -22.02
CA ARG A 96 -9.52 2.48 -22.16
C ARG A 96 -8.23 3.24 -22.53
N GLU A 97 -7.12 2.90 -21.88
CA GLU A 97 -5.81 3.53 -22.14
C GLU A 97 -5.21 3.09 -23.48
N LEU A 98 -5.33 1.79 -23.82
CA LEU A 98 -4.85 1.24 -25.09
C LEU A 98 -5.56 1.86 -26.29
N ILE A 99 -6.89 1.97 -26.23
CA ILE A 99 -7.72 2.50 -27.32
C ILE A 99 -7.45 4.00 -27.49
N SER A 100 -7.29 4.74 -26.39
CA SER A 100 -6.87 6.14 -26.45
C SER A 100 -5.50 6.30 -27.13
N ALA A 101 -4.54 5.44 -26.80
CA ALA A 101 -3.23 5.43 -27.45
C ALA A 101 -3.30 4.99 -28.92
N ALA A 102 -4.13 4.01 -29.26
CA ALA A 102 -4.31 3.52 -30.63
C ALA A 102 -4.93 4.59 -31.55
N LYS A 103 -5.91 5.37 -31.07
CA LYS A 103 -6.52 6.49 -31.82
C LYS A 103 -5.52 7.59 -32.18
N SER A 104 -4.41 7.70 -31.46
CA SER A 104 -3.31 8.64 -31.76
C SER A 104 -2.32 8.13 -32.82
N GLY A 105 -2.57 6.95 -33.41
CA GLY A 105 -1.76 6.38 -34.51
C GLY A 105 -0.48 5.65 -34.08
N TYR A 106 -0.28 5.45 -32.77
CA TYR A 106 0.97 4.89 -32.22
C TYR A 106 1.06 3.36 -32.21
N VAL A 107 -0.04 2.63 -32.41
CA VAL A 107 -0.07 1.15 -32.28
C VAL A 107 -0.82 0.51 -33.44
N GLU A 108 -0.07 0.00 -34.42
CA GLU A 108 -0.60 -0.70 -35.59
C GLU A 108 -0.67 -2.22 -35.31
N GLY A 109 -1.79 -2.87 -35.63
CA GLY A 109 -1.96 -4.32 -35.47
C GLY A 109 -2.31 -4.80 -34.06
N LEU A 110 -2.65 -3.87 -33.14
CA LEU A 110 -3.11 -4.20 -31.79
C LEU A 110 -4.51 -4.81 -31.78
N VAL A 111 -5.36 -4.38 -32.70
CA VAL A 111 -6.75 -4.84 -32.82
C VAL A 111 -6.85 -5.70 -34.07
N VAL A 112 -7.25 -6.96 -33.91
CA VAL A 112 -7.36 -7.95 -34.98
C VAL A 112 -8.73 -8.63 -34.94
N PRO A 113 -9.22 -9.19 -36.05
CA PRO A 113 -10.44 -10.01 -36.02
C PRO A 113 -10.28 -11.22 -35.10
N SER A 114 -11.33 -11.57 -34.35
CA SER A 114 -11.34 -12.78 -33.51
C SER A 114 -11.03 -14.04 -34.31
N LYS A 115 -10.10 -14.85 -33.79
CA LYS A 115 -9.74 -16.16 -34.37
C LYS A 115 -10.76 -17.25 -34.01
N GLU A 116 -11.54 -17.04 -32.95
CA GLU A 116 -12.65 -17.93 -32.57
C GLU A 116 -13.87 -17.80 -33.51
N GLY A 117 -13.81 -16.85 -34.45
CA GLY A 117 -14.86 -16.58 -35.42
C GLY A 117 -15.98 -15.71 -34.87
N LEU A 118 -15.73 -15.01 -33.75
CA LEU A 118 -16.65 -14.01 -33.24
C LEU A 118 -16.71 -12.82 -34.22
N PRO A 119 -17.88 -12.19 -34.39
CA PRO A 119 -18.04 -11.00 -35.24
C PRO A 119 -17.52 -9.74 -34.54
N THR A 120 -16.44 -9.85 -33.76
CA THR A 120 -15.83 -8.75 -33.01
C THR A 120 -14.33 -8.76 -33.16
N ASP A 121 -13.75 -7.57 -33.04
CA ASP A 121 -12.31 -7.43 -32.92
C ASP A 121 -11.82 -7.77 -31.51
N THR A 122 -10.57 -8.19 -31.43
CA THR A 122 -9.87 -8.55 -30.20
C THR A 122 -8.53 -7.82 -30.11
N VAL A 123 -8.14 -7.44 -28.90
CA VAL A 123 -6.85 -6.84 -28.60
C VAL A 123 -5.80 -7.94 -28.47
N LEU A 124 -4.78 -7.89 -29.32
CA LEU A 124 -3.70 -8.85 -29.34
C LEU A 124 -2.63 -8.46 -28.31
N LEU A 125 -2.41 -9.32 -27.32
CA LEU A 125 -1.33 -9.16 -26.34
C LEU A 125 -0.47 -10.42 -26.31
N LYS A 126 0.84 -10.25 -26.19
CA LYS A 126 1.79 -11.36 -26.19
C LYS A 126 2.16 -11.73 -24.76
N TRP A 127 2.15 -13.03 -24.47
CA TRP A 127 2.67 -13.59 -23.23
C TRP A 127 4.12 -13.16 -23.02
N CYS A 128 4.39 -12.61 -21.85
CA CYS A 128 5.72 -12.30 -21.38
C CYS A 128 5.94 -12.96 -20.02
N THR A 129 6.90 -13.89 -19.97
CA THR A 129 7.27 -14.56 -18.71
C THR A 129 7.87 -13.51 -17.77
N PRO A 130 7.34 -13.33 -16.53
CA PRO A 130 7.94 -12.45 -15.54
C PRO A 130 9.39 -12.87 -15.29
N LYS A 131 10.34 -11.92 -15.31
CA LYS A 131 11.77 -12.22 -15.13
C LYS A 131 12.14 -12.48 -13.66
N THR A 132 11.25 -12.17 -12.73
CA THR A 132 11.51 -12.15 -11.29
C THR A 132 10.32 -12.79 -10.55
N ASN A 133 10.61 -13.65 -9.56
CA ASN A 133 9.62 -14.22 -8.63
C ASN A 133 9.30 -13.27 -7.46
N ALA A 134 9.71 -12.01 -7.54
CA ALA A 134 9.47 -11.04 -6.48
C ALA A 134 8.02 -10.58 -6.55
N VAL A 135 7.38 -10.39 -5.39
CA VAL A 135 6.09 -9.69 -5.28
C VAL A 135 6.34 -8.23 -5.61
N GLU A 136 6.31 -7.90 -6.89
CA GLU A 136 6.45 -6.53 -7.39
C GLU A 136 5.09 -5.83 -7.28
N LEU A 137 5.04 -4.74 -6.52
CA LEU A 137 3.86 -3.88 -6.46
C LEU A 137 3.82 -3.05 -7.74
N HIS A 138 2.98 -3.47 -8.69
CA HIS A 138 2.77 -2.70 -9.92
C HIS A 138 1.72 -1.62 -9.72
N HIS A 139 1.97 -0.43 -10.27
CA HIS A 139 0.95 0.59 -10.40
C HIS A 139 -0.11 0.11 -11.38
N CYS A 140 -1.33 -0.09 -10.88
CA CYS A 140 -2.46 -0.65 -11.62
C CYS A 140 -3.58 0.39 -11.67
N SER A 141 -4.02 0.78 -12.88
CA SER A 141 -5.09 1.76 -13.07
C SER A 141 -6.50 1.15 -12.99
N GLY A 142 -6.59 -0.18 -13.10
CA GLY A 142 -7.83 -0.93 -12.90
C GLY A 142 -7.63 -2.43 -13.01
N ALA A 143 -8.49 -3.22 -12.36
CA ALA A 143 -8.48 -4.67 -12.41
C ALA A 143 -9.88 -5.18 -12.74
N TYR A 144 -9.99 -6.07 -13.72
CA TYR A 144 -11.28 -6.54 -14.25
C TYR A 144 -11.29 -8.05 -14.33
N ARG A 145 -12.39 -8.70 -13.90
CA ARG A 145 -12.54 -10.15 -14.03
C ARG A 145 -12.53 -10.55 -15.50
N ILE A 146 -11.93 -11.70 -15.78
CA ILE A 146 -11.88 -12.29 -17.13
C ILE A 146 -12.73 -13.54 -17.23
N THR A 147 -13.12 -13.91 -18.45
CA THR A 147 -13.74 -15.19 -18.77
C THR A 147 -13.21 -15.69 -20.11
N PRO A 148 -12.57 -16.87 -20.20
CA PRO A 148 -12.16 -17.42 -21.48
C PRO A 148 -13.36 -17.68 -22.39
N VAL A 149 -13.23 -17.38 -23.68
CA VAL A 149 -14.30 -17.60 -24.68
C VAL A 149 -14.62 -19.09 -24.82
N ASP A 150 -13.58 -19.93 -24.93
CA ASP A 150 -13.68 -21.39 -24.82
C ASP A 150 -12.99 -21.85 -23.54
N VAL A 151 -13.78 -22.03 -22.48
CA VAL A 151 -13.28 -22.42 -21.15
C VAL A 151 -12.73 -23.85 -21.12
N ASN A 152 -13.22 -24.75 -21.98
CA ASN A 152 -12.88 -26.17 -21.95
C ASN A 152 -11.74 -26.51 -22.90
N SER A 153 -11.28 -25.56 -23.71
CA SER A 153 -10.09 -25.78 -24.55
C SER A 153 -8.87 -26.09 -23.68
N ARG A 154 -8.00 -26.97 -24.19
CA ARG A 154 -6.71 -27.28 -23.53
C ARG A 154 -5.89 -26.00 -23.30
N PRO A 155 -5.73 -25.07 -24.26
CA PRO A 155 -5.02 -23.81 -24.04
C PRO A 155 -5.59 -22.96 -22.91
N SER A 156 -6.91 -22.75 -22.90
CA SER A 156 -7.59 -21.98 -21.84
C SER A 156 -7.41 -22.63 -20.48
N SER A 157 -7.60 -23.95 -20.40
CA SER A 157 -7.42 -24.73 -19.16
C SER A 157 -5.99 -24.63 -18.62
N CYS A 158 -4.99 -24.67 -19.50
CA CYS A 158 -3.60 -24.51 -19.08
C CYS A 158 -3.31 -23.09 -18.58
N LEU A 159 -3.81 -22.06 -19.28
CA LEU A 159 -3.66 -20.66 -18.87
C LEU A 159 -4.33 -20.40 -17.51
N THR A 160 -5.60 -20.80 -17.35
CA THR A 160 -6.35 -20.54 -16.11
C THR A 160 -5.75 -21.29 -14.92
N ASN A 161 -5.38 -22.56 -15.07
CA ASN A 161 -4.72 -23.31 -14.00
C ASN A 161 -3.33 -22.74 -13.65
N PHE A 162 -2.58 -22.23 -14.64
CA PHE A 162 -1.32 -21.55 -14.37
C PHE A 162 -1.54 -20.32 -13.48
N LEU A 163 -2.56 -19.52 -13.80
CA LEU A 163 -2.89 -18.29 -13.04
C LEU A 163 -3.44 -18.61 -11.65
N LEU A 164 -4.31 -19.62 -11.54
CA LEU A 164 -4.87 -20.07 -10.27
C LEU A 164 -3.82 -20.68 -9.32
N GLY A 165 -2.67 -21.11 -9.85
CA GLY A 165 -1.51 -21.54 -9.08
C GLY A 165 -0.64 -20.40 -8.53
N ASP A 166 -1.24 -19.24 -8.26
CA ASP A 166 -0.60 -18.01 -7.75
C ASP A 166 0.56 -17.48 -8.62
N ARG A 167 0.49 -17.71 -9.93
CA ARG A 167 1.43 -17.12 -10.89
C ARG A 167 0.74 -16.00 -11.66
N SER A 168 1.53 -14.99 -12.00
CA SER A 168 1.08 -13.89 -12.86
C SER A 168 1.75 -13.97 -14.23
N VAL A 169 1.13 -13.33 -15.21
CA VAL A 169 1.62 -13.24 -16.58
C VAL A 169 1.60 -11.79 -16.99
N MET A 170 2.74 -11.28 -17.46
CA MET A 170 2.82 -9.95 -18.05
C MET A 170 2.40 -10.03 -19.52
N LEU A 171 1.66 -9.02 -19.98
CA LEU A 171 1.12 -8.95 -21.33
C LEU A 171 1.75 -7.78 -22.10
N GLU A 172 2.50 -8.14 -23.13
CA GLU A 172 3.27 -7.23 -24.00
C GLU A 172 2.44 -6.78 -25.20
N GLN A 173 2.46 -5.49 -25.51
CA GLN A 173 1.89 -4.97 -26.76
C GLN A 173 2.77 -5.36 -27.96
N PRO A 174 2.21 -5.93 -29.03
CA PRO A 174 2.97 -6.16 -30.26
C PRO A 174 3.35 -4.80 -30.89
N ARG A 175 4.64 -4.59 -31.16
CA ARG A 175 5.16 -3.39 -31.84
C ARG A 175 6.14 -3.78 -32.93
N LYS A 176 6.09 -3.09 -34.08
CA LYS A 176 7.04 -3.27 -35.19
C LYS A 176 8.41 -2.66 -34.87
N THR A 177 8.42 -1.55 -34.13
CA THR A 177 9.63 -0.79 -33.75
C THR A 177 9.50 -0.26 -32.32
N GLY A 178 10.62 -0.14 -31.62
CA GLY A 178 10.69 0.31 -30.22
C GLY A 178 10.92 -0.81 -29.21
N GLY A 179 11.10 -0.44 -27.94
CA GLY A 179 11.29 -1.38 -26.83
C GLY A 179 10.01 -2.13 -26.48
N LYS A 180 10.15 -3.17 -25.64
CA LYS A 180 9.02 -3.92 -25.10
C LYS A 180 8.13 -3.04 -24.23
N VAL A 181 6.82 -3.10 -24.43
CA VAL A 181 5.84 -2.35 -23.62
C VAL A 181 4.88 -3.34 -22.97
N ILE A 182 4.99 -3.51 -21.66
CA ILE A 182 4.02 -4.27 -20.87
C ILE A 182 2.86 -3.34 -20.55
N SER A 183 1.64 -3.79 -20.84
CA SER A 183 0.43 -2.97 -20.65
C SER A 183 -0.58 -3.61 -19.72
N HIS A 184 -0.52 -4.93 -19.53
CA HIS A 184 -1.45 -5.64 -18.67
C HIS A 184 -0.75 -6.74 -17.90
N ILE A 185 -1.38 -7.17 -16.81
CA ILE A 185 -1.01 -8.39 -16.06
C ILE A 185 -2.26 -9.25 -15.92
N LEU A 186 -2.13 -10.55 -16.14
CA LEU A 186 -3.10 -11.54 -15.66
C LEU A 186 -2.64 -12.09 -14.32
N ALA A 187 -3.51 -12.04 -13.31
CA ALA A 187 -3.23 -12.56 -11.99
C ALA A 187 -4.49 -13.11 -11.33
N SER A 188 -4.31 -14.11 -10.46
CA SER A 188 -5.37 -14.65 -9.60
C SER A 188 -5.37 -13.95 -8.24
N HIS A 189 -6.57 -13.64 -7.74
CA HIS A 189 -6.80 -13.14 -6.37
C HIS A 189 -7.92 -13.96 -5.75
N GLY A 190 -7.60 -14.83 -4.78
CA GLY A 190 -8.60 -15.60 -4.05
C GLY A 190 -9.40 -16.58 -4.93
N GLY A 191 -8.80 -17.11 -6.00
CA GLY A 191 -9.45 -18.04 -6.94
C GLY A 191 -10.19 -17.38 -8.10
N GLU A 192 -10.19 -16.04 -8.16
CA GLU A 192 -10.73 -15.28 -9.29
C GLU A 192 -9.59 -14.69 -10.12
N ILE A 193 -9.73 -14.73 -11.45
CA ILE A 193 -8.69 -14.23 -12.37
C ILE A 193 -9.05 -12.85 -12.87
N PHE A 194 -8.09 -11.93 -12.80
CA PHE A 194 -8.22 -10.55 -13.23
C PHE A 194 -7.21 -10.19 -14.31
N ILE A 195 -7.63 -9.34 -15.24
CA ILE A 195 -6.75 -8.54 -16.09
C ILE A 195 -6.55 -7.17 -15.46
N HIS A 196 -5.31 -6.87 -15.11
CA HIS A 196 -4.85 -5.60 -14.55
C HIS A 196 -4.36 -4.71 -15.67
N SER A 197 -4.85 -3.47 -15.73
CA SER A 197 -4.38 -2.44 -16.65
C SER A 197 -3.18 -1.71 -16.03
N LEU A 198 -2.06 -1.71 -16.75
CA LEU A 198 -0.86 -0.98 -16.37
C LEU A 198 -0.70 0.26 -17.27
N PRO A 199 -0.48 1.44 -16.68
CA PRO A 199 -0.19 2.62 -17.46
C PRO A 199 1.13 2.49 -18.20
N THR A 200 1.08 2.73 -19.51
CA THR A 200 2.25 2.64 -20.41
C THR A 200 2.88 3.99 -20.72
N TYR A 201 2.34 5.07 -20.15
CA TYR A 201 2.90 6.41 -20.28
C TYR A 201 4.02 6.63 -19.25
N ARG A 202 4.87 7.62 -19.51
CA ARG A 202 5.92 8.00 -18.58
C ARG A 202 5.30 8.51 -17.28
N PHE A 203 5.65 7.88 -16.16
CA PHE A 203 5.10 8.27 -14.86
C PHE A 203 5.76 9.57 -14.37
N LEU A 204 4.97 10.48 -13.80
CA LEU A 204 5.47 11.77 -13.32
C LEU A 204 6.45 11.63 -12.15
N LEU A 205 6.41 10.51 -11.43
CA LEU A 205 7.29 10.22 -10.29
C LEU A 205 8.36 9.16 -10.63
N GLU A 206 8.70 8.99 -11.91
CA GLU A 206 9.75 8.04 -12.33
C GLU A 206 11.14 8.45 -11.82
N ASP A 207 11.37 9.76 -11.64
CA ASP A 207 12.61 10.32 -11.09
C ASP A 207 12.29 11.17 -9.85
N PRO A 208 11.96 10.52 -8.71
CA PRO A 208 11.64 11.25 -7.49
C PRO A 208 12.92 11.91 -6.93
N PRO A 209 12.81 13.07 -6.26
CA PRO A 209 13.94 13.69 -5.58
C PRO A 209 14.64 12.72 -4.63
N SER A 210 15.96 12.85 -4.51
CA SER A 210 16.73 12.01 -3.58
C SER A 210 16.25 12.22 -2.15
N ILE A 211 15.98 11.11 -1.43
CA ILE A 211 15.62 11.15 -0.01
C ILE A 211 16.68 11.88 0.81
N SER A 212 17.97 11.74 0.44
CA SER A 212 19.09 12.36 1.16
C SER A 212 19.14 13.89 1.06
N GLU A 213 18.44 14.47 0.08
CA GLU A 213 18.37 15.91 -0.16
C GLU A 213 17.14 16.56 0.50
N GLY A 214 16.16 15.75 0.90
CA GLY A 214 14.95 16.20 1.56
C GLY A 214 15.07 16.41 3.08
N CYS A 215 13.94 16.75 3.70
CA CYS A 215 13.84 16.85 5.15
C CYS A 215 14.22 15.53 5.83
N GLY A 216 15.15 15.58 6.78
CA GLY A 216 15.65 14.39 7.46
C GLY A 216 16.61 13.53 6.63
N GLY A 217 16.93 13.90 5.38
CA GLY A 217 17.81 13.11 4.50
C GLY A 217 19.28 13.02 4.95
N ARG A 218 19.70 13.90 5.86
CA ARG A 218 21.04 13.93 6.46
C ARG A 218 21.14 13.14 7.77
N VAL A 219 20.02 12.68 8.30
CA VAL A 219 19.99 11.84 9.50
C VAL A 219 20.43 10.43 9.12
N THR A 220 21.44 9.91 9.82
CA THR A 220 22.10 8.64 9.45
C THR A 220 21.73 7.48 10.37
N ASP A 221 21.09 7.76 11.49
CA ASP A 221 20.84 6.83 12.59
C ASP A 221 19.35 6.56 12.81
N TYR A 222 18.55 6.55 11.74
CA TYR A 222 17.14 6.14 11.81
C TYR A 222 16.98 4.71 12.32
N ARG A 223 15.95 4.50 13.14
CA ARG A 223 15.56 3.19 13.67
C ARG A 223 14.74 2.37 12.67
N ILE A 224 15.25 2.24 11.44
CA ILE A 224 14.57 1.53 10.34
C ILE A 224 14.20 0.08 10.71
N PRO A 225 15.08 -0.73 11.35
CA PRO A 225 14.73 -2.09 11.73
C PRO A 225 13.59 -2.16 12.75
N ASP A 226 13.62 -1.29 13.76
CA ASP A 226 12.60 -1.25 14.82
C ASP A 226 11.25 -0.80 14.26
N PHE A 227 11.24 0.23 13.41
CA PHE A 227 10.03 0.65 12.71
C PHE A 227 9.50 -0.44 11.78
N GLY A 228 10.40 -1.23 11.15
CA GLY A 228 10.02 -2.40 10.38
C GLY A 228 9.36 -3.51 11.21
N ILE A 229 9.78 -3.70 12.47
CA ILE A 229 9.10 -4.62 13.42
C ILE A 229 7.74 -4.03 13.81
N PHE A 230 7.68 -2.74 14.14
CA PHE A 230 6.43 -2.03 14.42
C PHE A 230 5.41 -2.20 13.28
N MET A 231 5.82 -2.06 12.01
CA MET A 231 4.94 -2.29 10.86
C MET A 231 4.44 -3.74 10.77
N LYS A 232 5.28 -4.73 11.12
CA LYS A 232 4.89 -6.15 11.09
C LYS A 232 3.89 -6.49 12.19
N GLU A 233 4.06 -5.94 13.39
CA GLU A 233 3.16 -6.16 14.52
C GLU A 233 1.80 -5.49 14.34
N ASN A 234 1.73 -4.43 13.52
CA ASN A 234 0.51 -3.68 13.24
C ASN A 234 -0.08 -4.00 11.84
N ARG A 235 0.16 -5.20 11.31
CA ARG A 235 -0.46 -5.63 10.04
C ARG A 235 -1.96 -5.79 10.20
N LEU A 236 -2.70 -5.25 9.25
CA LEU A 236 -4.15 -5.48 9.15
C LEU A 236 -4.45 -6.91 8.72
N ALA A 237 -5.54 -7.45 9.23
CA ALA A 237 -6.13 -8.71 8.81
C ALA A 237 -7.64 -8.55 8.63
N PRO A 238 -8.28 -9.29 7.71
CA PRO A 238 -9.73 -9.30 7.59
C PRO A 238 -10.38 -9.70 8.92
N ALA A 239 -11.36 -8.91 9.38
CA ALA A 239 -12.11 -9.25 10.59
C ALA A 239 -12.95 -10.51 10.36
N THR A 240 -12.90 -11.44 11.30
CA THR A 240 -13.77 -12.63 11.27
C THR A 240 -15.19 -12.24 11.67
N SER A 241 -16.18 -13.04 11.25
CA SER A 241 -17.59 -12.80 11.60
C SER A 241 -17.82 -12.73 13.12
N THR A 242 -17.04 -13.47 13.92
CA THR A 242 -17.07 -13.42 15.38
C THR A 242 -16.57 -12.08 15.93
N LEU A 243 -15.50 -11.52 15.37
CA LEU A 243 -15.00 -10.21 15.78
C LEU A 243 -16.00 -9.10 15.42
N LEU A 244 -16.77 -9.26 14.34
CA LEU A 244 -17.81 -8.30 13.97
C LEU A 244 -19.03 -8.35 14.90
N THR A 245 -19.27 -9.46 15.61
CA THR A 245 -20.36 -9.57 16.58
C THR A 245 -19.95 -9.19 18.00
N ASP A 246 -18.71 -9.48 18.38
CA ASP A 246 -18.22 -9.32 19.76
C ASP A 246 -17.82 -7.87 20.08
N TYR A 247 -17.46 -7.09 19.05
CA TYR A 247 -17.01 -5.71 19.21
C TYR A 247 -18.06 -4.72 18.69
N THR A 248 -18.32 -3.69 19.49
CA THR A 248 -19.25 -2.60 19.13
C THR A 248 -18.61 -1.56 18.20
N SER A 249 -17.27 -1.53 18.11
CA SER A 249 -16.49 -0.58 17.31
C SER A 249 -16.03 -1.20 16.00
N ASP A 250 -15.91 -0.38 14.95
CA ASP A 250 -15.34 -0.80 13.67
C ASP A 250 -13.91 -1.34 13.85
N PRO A 251 -13.55 -2.51 13.29
CA PRO A 251 -12.18 -3.03 13.31
C PRO A 251 -11.11 -2.02 12.86
N ILE A 252 -11.43 -1.12 11.92
CA ILE A 252 -10.46 -0.11 11.47
C ILE A 252 -10.16 0.92 12.56
N ASP A 253 -11.18 1.36 13.30
CA ASP A 253 -11.02 2.31 14.40
C ASP A 253 -10.20 1.70 15.53
N ARG A 254 -10.41 0.41 15.79
CA ARG A 254 -9.58 -0.33 16.76
C ARG A 254 -8.12 -0.39 16.32
N ALA A 255 -7.85 -0.67 15.05
CA ALA A 255 -6.47 -0.67 14.52
C ALA A 255 -5.82 0.72 14.63
N LEU A 256 -6.57 1.79 14.34
CA LEU A 256 -6.10 3.17 14.52
C LEU A 256 -5.81 3.48 15.99
N ASN A 257 -6.67 3.06 16.93
CA ASN A 257 -6.44 3.25 18.37
C ASN A 257 -5.21 2.49 18.87
N VAL A 258 -4.96 1.28 18.35
CA VAL A 258 -3.74 0.51 18.65
C VAL A 258 -2.50 1.25 18.16
N LEU A 259 -2.54 1.81 16.93
CA LEU A 259 -1.43 2.60 16.39
C LEU A 259 -1.19 3.89 17.18
N GLU A 260 -2.25 4.62 17.52
CA GLU A 260 -2.18 5.83 18.35
C GLU A 260 -1.45 5.52 19.66
N ARG A 261 -1.93 4.52 20.43
CA ARG A 261 -1.33 4.14 21.70
C ARG A 261 0.14 3.76 21.53
N ARG A 262 0.46 2.89 20.56
CA ARG A 262 1.84 2.43 20.33
C ARG A 262 2.77 3.51 19.78
N SER A 263 2.24 4.65 19.33
CA SER A 263 3.01 5.75 18.75
C SER A 263 3.15 6.98 19.67
N ARG A 264 2.52 6.98 20.87
CA ARG A 264 2.62 8.08 21.85
C ARG A 264 4.06 8.39 22.25
N TYR A 265 4.91 7.37 22.32
CA TYR A 265 6.34 7.50 22.51
C TYR A 265 7.08 6.59 21.51
N LEU A 266 7.52 7.15 20.39
CA LEU A 266 8.23 6.42 19.34
C LEU A 266 9.41 7.24 18.78
N PRO A 267 10.57 7.25 19.47
CA PRO A 267 11.78 7.90 18.98
C PRO A 267 12.20 7.34 17.62
N MET A 268 12.39 8.22 16.64
CA MET A 268 12.64 7.84 15.24
C MET A 268 14.11 7.61 14.93
N VAL A 269 15.01 8.19 15.72
CA VAL A 269 16.46 8.06 15.59
C VAL A 269 17.06 7.44 16.84
N ILE A 270 18.18 6.73 16.67
CA ILE A 270 18.86 6.04 17.77
C ILE A 270 19.36 7.04 18.81
N SER A 271 19.81 8.22 18.35
CA SER A 271 20.34 9.26 19.24
C SER A 271 19.33 9.99 20.12
N GLU A 272 18.04 9.85 19.87
CA GLU A 272 16.97 10.47 20.67
C GLU A 272 16.52 9.62 21.86
N SER A 273 16.97 8.36 21.96
CA SER A 273 16.48 7.43 22.98
C SER A 273 17.58 6.57 23.58
N ILE A 274 17.80 6.72 24.89
CA ILE A 274 18.68 5.84 25.66
C ILE A 274 17.97 4.51 25.91
N LEU A 275 16.65 4.54 26.16
CA LEU A 275 15.84 3.34 26.44
C LEU A 275 15.87 2.33 25.29
N SER A 276 15.84 2.81 24.06
CA SER A 276 15.84 1.96 22.86
C SER A 276 17.06 1.04 22.78
N SER A 277 18.18 1.44 23.40
CA SER A 277 19.44 0.70 23.40
C SER A 277 19.57 -0.25 24.60
N MET A 278 18.63 -0.23 25.56
CA MET A 278 18.71 -1.00 26.80
C MET A 278 17.86 -2.28 26.76
N ILE A 279 18.51 -3.42 26.53
CA ILE A 279 17.84 -4.73 26.48
C ILE A 279 17.21 -5.10 27.83
N SER A 280 17.86 -4.76 28.94
CA SER A 280 17.40 -5.11 30.30
C SER A 280 16.12 -4.39 30.73
N VAL A 281 15.80 -3.25 30.10
CA VAL A 281 14.59 -2.44 30.40
C VAL A 281 13.48 -2.69 29.37
N LYS A 282 13.73 -3.53 28.36
CA LYS A 282 12.82 -3.82 27.24
C LYS A 282 11.37 -4.20 27.62
N PRO A 283 11.09 -4.95 28.71
CA PRO A 283 9.71 -5.28 29.08
C PRO A 283 8.83 -4.03 29.21
N LEU A 284 9.36 -2.95 29.78
CA LEU A 284 8.58 -1.75 30.09
C LEU A 284 8.03 -1.05 28.82
N PRO A 285 8.85 -0.65 27.81
CA PRO A 285 8.34 -0.08 26.56
C PRO A 285 7.37 -1.00 25.79
N THR A 286 7.53 -2.32 25.91
CA THR A 286 6.66 -3.28 25.21
C THR A 286 5.31 -3.51 25.88
N LEU A 287 5.26 -3.40 27.20
CA LEU A 287 4.06 -3.68 28.00
C LEU A 287 3.20 -2.43 28.17
N ILE A 288 3.80 -1.26 28.40
CA ILE A 288 3.09 0.00 28.69
C ILE A 288 2.15 0.46 27.56
N VAL A 289 2.33 -0.08 26.35
CA VAL A 289 1.50 0.21 25.17
C VAL A 289 0.30 -0.74 25.01
N LYS A 290 0.09 -1.69 25.94
CA LYS A 290 -1.08 -2.58 25.95
C LYS A 290 -2.34 -1.79 26.32
N GLU A 291 -3.50 -2.36 26.00
CA GLU A 291 -4.81 -1.78 26.38
C GLU A 291 -5.08 -1.92 27.88
N THR A 292 -4.78 -3.10 28.40
CA THR A 292 -4.92 -3.47 29.80
C THR A 292 -3.67 -4.21 30.22
N LEU A 293 -3.26 -4.03 31.47
CA LEU A 293 -2.12 -4.73 32.06
C LEU A 293 -2.61 -5.77 33.06
N THR A 294 -1.96 -6.93 33.07
CA THR A 294 -2.15 -7.92 34.13
C THR A 294 -1.27 -7.60 35.34
N GLU A 295 -1.53 -8.22 36.49
CA GLU A 295 -0.67 -8.10 37.67
C GLU A 295 0.78 -8.50 37.38
N ASP A 296 0.98 -9.55 36.57
CA ASP A 296 2.30 -9.99 36.11
C ASP A 296 2.97 -8.94 35.21
N ASP A 297 2.21 -8.31 34.30
CA ASP A 297 2.73 -7.24 33.45
C ASP A 297 3.23 -6.05 34.30
N VAL A 298 2.47 -5.67 35.34
CA VAL A 298 2.85 -4.61 36.28
C VAL A 298 4.12 -4.99 37.05
N LEU A 299 4.21 -6.24 37.51
CA LEU A 299 5.37 -6.74 38.24
C LEU A 299 6.64 -6.69 37.37
N GLU A 300 6.56 -7.12 36.11
CA GLU A 300 7.70 -7.05 35.17
C GLU A 300 8.11 -5.61 34.86
N CYS A 301 7.14 -4.70 34.69
CA CYS A 301 7.41 -3.26 34.55
C CYS A 301 8.14 -2.69 35.77
N LYS A 302 7.68 -3.02 36.99
CA LYS A 302 8.32 -2.58 38.24
C LYS A 302 9.73 -3.15 38.40
N LYS A 303 9.94 -4.42 38.05
CA LYS A 303 11.29 -5.04 38.04
C LYS A 303 12.23 -4.29 37.10
N ALA A 304 11.77 -3.89 35.91
CA ALA A 304 12.57 -3.09 34.99
C ALA A 304 12.94 -1.72 35.58
N VAL A 305 12.01 -1.04 36.25
CA VAL A 305 12.27 0.24 36.94
C VAL A 305 13.28 0.07 38.08
N LEU A 306 13.12 -0.94 38.93
CA LEU A 306 14.04 -1.22 40.04
C LEU A 306 15.43 -1.61 39.53
N HIS A 307 15.52 -2.29 38.39
CA HIS A 307 16.80 -2.58 37.76
C HIS A 307 17.54 -1.29 37.34
N VAL A 308 16.82 -0.27 36.84
CA VAL A 308 17.43 1.05 36.54
C VAL A 308 17.98 1.71 37.81
N VAL A 309 17.27 1.60 38.95
CA VAL A 309 17.76 2.09 40.25
C VAL A 309 19.05 1.37 40.66
N GLU A 310 19.12 0.05 40.49
CA GLU A 310 20.35 -0.71 40.75
C GLU A 310 21.50 -0.26 39.85
N MET A 311 21.26 -0.08 38.56
CA MET A 311 22.26 0.39 37.59
C MET A 311 22.80 1.77 37.98
N GLU A 312 21.92 2.70 38.34
CA GLU A 312 22.29 4.05 38.81
C GLU A 312 23.12 3.97 40.10
N SER A 313 22.72 3.13 41.06
CA SER A 313 23.42 2.95 42.33
C SER A 313 24.86 2.43 42.15
N LYS A 314 25.07 1.57 41.15
CA LYS A 314 26.38 1.02 40.76
C LYS A 314 27.15 1.94 39.81
N ASN A 315 26.52 3.04 39.38
CA ASN A 315 27.04 3.99 38.39
C ASN A 315 27.50 3.29 37.10
N GLU A 316 26.70 2.31 36.66
CA GLU A 316 26.95 1.52 35.45
C GLU A 316 26.94 2.41 34.20
N PRO A 317 27.81 2.17 33.20
CA PRO A 317 27.83 2.98 31.99
C PRO A 317 26.59 2.71 31.12
N LEU A 318 25.88 3.78 30.76
CA LEU A 318 24.79 3.71 29.78
C LEU A 318 25.36 3.83 28.36
N MET A 319 24.82 3.04 27.42
CA MET A 319 25.12 3.22 25.99
C MET A 319 24.38 4.45 25.47
N ALA A 320 24.86 5.65 25.80
CA ALA A 320 24.38 6.86 25.18
C ALA A 320 24.87 6.91 23.73
N ALA A 321 23.98 7.15 22.78
CA ALA A 321 24.37 7.39 21.40
C ALA A 321 25.37 8.55 21.36
N THR A 322 26.60 8.26 20.90
CA THR A 322 27.62 9.28 20.71
C THR A 322 27.20 10.18 19.55
N SER A 323 26.44 11.23 19.85
CA SER A 323 26.36 12.37 18.95
C SER A 323 27.79 12.82 18.66
N GLY A 324 28.14 12.96 17.39
CA GLY A 324 29.50 13.18 16.87
C GLY A 324 30.21 14.46 17.31
N THR A 325 29.82 15.07 18.43
CA THR A 325 30.52 16.18 19.06
C THR A 325 31.79 15.70 19.72
N ARG A 326 32.93 16.11 19.14
CA ARG A 326 34.27 15.94 19.67
C ARG A 326 34.41 16.74 20.98
N GLY A 327 34.05 16.11 22.10
CA GLY A 327 34.07 16.72 23.44
C GLY A 327 33.96 15.66 24.55
N LYS A 328 34.20 16.05 25.81
CA LYS A 328 33.90 15.19 26.96
C LYS A 328 32.38 14.98 26.99
N GLY A 329 31.92 13.75 26.79
CA GLY A 329 30.50 13.40 26.84
C GLY A 329 29.84 13.78 28.17
N PRO A 330 28.50 13.80 28.23
CA PRO A 330 27.76 14.13 29.44
C PRO A 330 28.23 13.27 30.62
N LYS A 331 28.30 13.88 31.80
CA LYS A 331 28.63 13.16 33.04
C LYS A 331 27.59 12.05 33.25
N ARG A 332 27.97 10.93 33.86
CA ARG A 332 27.05 9.79 34.07
C ARG A 332 25.77 10.18 34.81
N ASP A 333 25.88 11.07 35.80
CA ASP A 333 24.73 11.61 36.53
C ASP A 333 23.72 12.33 35.61
N GLU A 334 24.21 12.98 34.54
CA GLU A 334 23.37 13.58 33.50
C GLU A 334 22.67 12.52 32.65
N GLN A 335 23.39 11.45 32.28
CA GLN A 335 22.84 10.38 31.47
C GLN A 335 21.70 9.65 32.20
N TYR A 336 21.86 9.37 33.50
CA TYR A 336 20.79 8.79 34.31
C TYR A 336 19.62 9.77 34.50
N ARG A 337 19.88 11.08 34.62
CA ARG A 337 18.80 12.08 34.67
C ARG A 337 17.99 12.11 33.37
N GLN A 338 18.67 12.05 32.23
CA GLN A 338 18.05 11.95 30.91
C GLN A 338 17.22 10.67 30.79
N LEU A 339 17.77 9.53 31.19
CA LEU A 339 17.07 8.25 31.20
C LEU A 339 15.79 8.28 32.05
N TRP A 340 15.84 8.84 33.26
CA TRP A 340 14.65 8.99 34.10
C TRP A 340 13.60 9.94 33.50
N SER A 341 14.05 11.01 32.84
CA SER A 341 13.14 11.92 32.12
C SER A 341 12.49 11.22 30.91
N GLU A 342 13.24 10.36 30.22
CA GLU A 342 12.76 9.58 29.08
C GLU A 342 11.74 8.52 29.51
N LEU A 343 11.99 7.82 30.63
CA LEU A 343 11.05 6.87 31.25
C LEU A 343 9.73 7.54 31.61
N GLU A 344 9.79 8.72 32.21
CA GLU A 344 8.60 9.52 32.54
C GLU A 344 7.86 9.97 31.28
N GLN A 345 8.58 10.48 30.27
CA GLN A 345 7.99 10.91 29.00
C GLN A 345 7.31 9.75 28.26
N MET A 346 7.86 8.55 28.36
CA MET A 346 7.27 7.34 27.79
C MET A 346 6.02 6.90 28.57
N ALA A 347 6.07 6.85 29.89
CA ALA A 347 4.98 6.30 30.71
C ALA A 347 3.81 7.28 30.93
N SER A 348 4.09 8.58 31.01
CA SER A 348 3.08 9.62 31.31
C SER A 348 1.88 9.60 30.35
N PRO A 349 2.06 9.51 29.01
CA PRO A 349 0.94 9.45 28.06
C PRO A 349 0.03 8.23 28.22
N HIS A 350 0.45 7.21 28.96
CA HIS A 350 -0.33 5.98 29.18
C HIS A 350 -1.05 5.94 30.53
N SER A 351 -0.73 6.86 31.45
CA SER A 351 -1.25 6.84 32.82
C SER A 351 -2.77 6.83 32.94
N ASP A 352 -3.46 7.52 32.03
CA ASP A 352 -4.93 7.56 32.00
C ASP A 352 -5.59 6.31 31.40
N SER A 353 -4.80 5.34 30.91
CA SER A 353 -5.33 4.13 30.25
C SER A 353 -5.93 3.14 31.24
N SER A 354 -5.31 2.97 32.41
CA SER A 354 -5.82 2.14 33.51
C SER A 354 -5.12 2.45 34.83
N THR A 355 -5.67 1.96 35.95
CA THR A 355 -5.07 2.08 37.28
C THR A 355 -3.66 1.48 37.36
N GLU A 356 -3.44 0.38 36.63
CA GLU A 356 -2.15 -0.31 36.55
C GLU A 356 -1.09 0.53 35.82
N HIS A 357 -1.48 1.27 34.77
CA HIS A 357 -0.57 2.19 34.07
C HIS A 357 -0.18 3.36 34.96
N ALA A 358 -1.14 3.91 35.70
CA ALA A 358 -0.88 4.96 36.69
C ALA A 358 0.06 4.48 37.81
N GLU A 359 -0.08 3.23 38.25
CA GLU A 359 0.79 2.62 39.26
C GLU A 359 2.25 2.49 38.77
N ILE A 360 2.46 2.13 37.49
CA ILE A 360 3.80 2.07 36.90
C ILE A 360 4.42 3.46 36.83
N LEU A 361 3.66 4.48 36.41
CA LEU A 361 4.15 5.86 36.40
C LEU A 361 4.54 6.31 37.82
N GLN A 362 3.71 6.02 38.81
CA GLN A 362 4.00 6.37 40.20
C GLN A 362 5.29 5.69 40.69
N CYS A 363 5.49 4.41 40.36
CA CYS A 363 6.74 3.70 40.65
C CYS A 363 7.97 4.40 40.04
N ILE A 364 7.87 4.92 38.81
CA ILE A 364 8.95 5.68 38.17
C ILE A 364 9.22 6.98 38.92
N LEU A 365 8.17 7.73 39.27
CA LEU A 365 8.28 9.00 39.99
C LEU A 365 8.86 8.83 41.39
N ASP A 366 8.46 7.78 42.12
CA ASP A 366 8.97 7.47 43.45
C ASP A 366 10.46 7.07 43.43
N CYS A 367 10.89 6.38 42.36
CA CYS A 367 12.29 5.96 42.19
C CYS A 367 13.19 7.09 41.67
N LYS A 368 12.61 8.07 40.95
CA LYS A 368 13.34 9.23 40.41
C LYS A 368 13.75 10.16 41.54
N ARG A 369 15.06 10.28 41.79
CA ARG A 369 15.58 11.21 42.80
C ARG A 369 15.17 12.66 42.46
N PRO A 370 14.74 13.48 43.43
CA PRO A 370 14.52 14.89 43.18
C PRO A 370 15.81 15.55 42.71
N SER A 371 15.75 16.28 41.58
CA SER A 371 16.89 17.00 41.04
C SER A 371 17.41 18.02 42.07
N ASP A 372 18.74 18.11 42.20
CA ASP A 372 19.42 19.03 43.13
C ASP A 372 19.16 20.53 42.85
N GLU A 373 18.39 20.88 41.81
CA GLU A 373 17.98 22.26 41.53
C GLU A 373 17.04 22.85 42.61
N THR A 374 16.43 22.01 43.44
CA THR A 374 15.57 22.45 44.54
C THR A 374 16.33 22.86 45.82
N LYS A 375 17.66 22.72 45.87
CA LYS A 375 18.47 23.26 46.98
C LYS A 375 18.75 24.73 46.74
N ALA A 376 17.76 25.57 47.04
CA ALA A 376 17.95 27.01 47.20
C ALA A 376 19.09 27.25 48.21
N SER A 377 20.23 27.72 47.69
CA SER A 377 21.36 28.15 48.50
C SER A 377 20.97 29.41 49.28
N PRO A 378 21.23 29.52 50.59
CA PRO A 378 20.91 30.73 51.33
C PRO A 378 21.87 31.85 50.88
N LYS A 379 21.31 32.88 50.23
CA LYS A 379 22.02 34.11 49.88
C LYS A 379 22.57 34.77 51.14
N LYS A 380 23.91 34.83 51.26
CA LYS A 380 24.58 35.78 52.16
C LYS A 380 24.49 37.17 51.54
N GLU A 381 23.71 38.06 52.15
CA GLU A 381 23.77 39.49 51.92
C GLU A 381 25.16 40.03 52.29
N LYS A 382 25.78 40.76 51.37
CA LYS A 382 26.72 41.84 51.70
C LYS A 382 26.41 43.03 50.79
N ALA A 383 26.02 44.11 51.44
CA ALA A 383 25.71 45.39 50.83
C ALA A 383 26.96 46.29 50.71
N ALA A 384 26.83 47.23 49.76
CA ALA A 384 27.56 48.51 49.61
C ALA A 384 28.98 48.42 49.00
N VAL A 385 29.45 49.31 48.10
CA VAL A 385 29.19 50.74 47.86
C VAL A 385 29.48 51.10 46.38
N LYS A 386 28.74 52.11 45.86
CA LYS A 386 28.92 52.82 44.57
C LYS A 386 30.26 53.56 44.45
N GLU A 387 30.80 53.71 43.24
CA GLU A 387 31.32 55.01 42.79
C GLU A 387 31.30 55.13 41.25
N GLU A 388 30.76 56.25 40.78
CA GLU A 388 30.63 56.68 39.39
C GLU A 388 31.96 57.24 38.86
N LYS A 389 32.20 57.14 37.54
CA LYS A 389 32.81 58.24 36.79
C LYS A 389 32.47 58.18 35.29
N MET A 390 32.25 59.39 34.79
CA MET A 390 31.67 59.84 33.53
C MET A 390 32.75 60.10 32.46
N ASP A 391 32.28 60.47 31.26
CA ASP A 391 32.98 61.10 30.11
C ASP A 391 33.56 60.13 29.06
N THR A 392 33.39 60.31 27.74
CA THR A 392 32.92 61.46 26.93
C THR A 392 32.58 60.99 25.50
N SER A 393 31.93 61.89 24.77
CA SER A 393 31.35 61.87 23.42
C SER A 393 32.28 61.69 22.21
N ASP A 394 31.62 61.53 21.06
CA ASP A 394 32.04 61.77 19.66
C ASP A 394 32.96 60.74 18.99
N SER A 395 32.78 60.34 17.72
CA SER A 395 32.00 60.90 16.61
C SER A 395 31.87 59.85 15.48
N ASP A 396 30.83 60.01 14.67
CA ASP A 396 30.70 59.76 13.23
C ASP A 396 31.51 58.64 12.53
N GLN A 397 30.81 57.80 11.74
CA GLN A 397 30.74 58.02 10.28
C GLN A 397 29.89 56.97 9.54
N HIS A 398 29.13 57.50 8.58
CA HIS A 398 28.66 56.93 7.31
C HIS A 398 27.79 55.65 7.31
N GLU A 399 26.50 55.78 7.02
CA GLU A 399 25.88 55.92 5.69
C GLU A 399 25.79 54.62 4.87
N ARG A 400 24.52 54.34 4.54
CA ARG A 400 24.00 54.00 3.21
C ARG A 400 23.71 52.54 2.84
N TYR A 401 22.39 52.30 2.72
CA TYR A 401 21.67 51.84 1.53
C TYR A 401 21.80 50.35 1.12
N VAL A 402 20.69 49.60 1.16
CA VAL A 402 19.87 49.15 -0.03
C VAL A 402 20.48 47.88 -0.67
N LYS A 403 19.80 46.73 -0.87
CA LYS A 403 18.46 46.44 -1.43
C LYS A 403 18.20 44.90 -1.42
N PRO A 404 17.22 44.31 -2.15
CA PRO A 404 16.41 43.21 -1.68
C PRO A 404 16.86 41.84 -2.22
N LYS A 405 16.20 40.79 -1.73
CA LYS A 405 16.34 39.42 -2.24
C LYS A 405 15.66 39.29 -3.61
N LEU A 406 16.39 38.70 -4.54
CA LEU A 406 15.87 37.87 -5.63
C LEU A 406 15.66 36.45 -5.09
#